data_AF-A0A8S2WGT7-F1
#
_entry.id   AF-A0A8S2WGT7-F1
#
_cell.length_a   1.000
_cell.length_b   1.000
_cell.length_c   1.000
_cell.angle_alpha   90.00
_cell.angle_beta   90.00
_cell.angle_gamma   90.00
#
_symmetry.space_group_name_H-M   'P 1'
#
loop_
_entity.id
_entity.type
_entity.pdbx_description
1 polymer ?
#
loop_
_entity_poly.entity_id
_entity_poly.type
_entity_poly.pdbx_seq_one_letter_code
_entity_poly.pdbx_strand_id
1 'polypeptide(L)' 'IELLKYQYHLHEVQQLTDWTIPNFPISAGMLALKGVKQGPNYKIILNELRQAWKDSHFKATENELLTEILPK' A
#
# COMPACT_ATOMS: atom_id res chain seq x y z
N ILE A 1 -18.58 9.96 -5.92
CA ILE A 1 -18.78 11.26 -5.22
C ILE A 1 -20.27 11.62 -5.13
N GLU A 2 -21.06 11.44 -6.20
CA GLU A 2 -22.50 11.75 -6.21
C GLU A 2 -23.31 10.95 -5.18
N LEU A 3 -23.02 9.66 -4.99
CA LEU A 3 -23.70 8.82 -3.98
C LEU A 3 -23.64 9.40 -2.56
N LEU A 4 -22.47 9.89 -2.13
CA LEU A 4 -22.25 10.47 -0.80
C LEU A 4 -22.96 11.82 -0.62
N LYS A 5 -23.11 12.60 -1.70
CA LYS A 5 -23.88 13.85 -1.68
C LYS A 5 -25.36 13.57 -1.41
N TYR A 6 -25.91 12.49 -1.99
CA TYR A 6 -27.29 12.05 -1.74
C TYR A 6 -27.49 11.49 -0.32
N GLN A 7 -26.44 10.98 0.32
CA GLN A 7 -26.50 10.46 1.68
C GLN A 7 -26.22 11.52 2.77
N TYR A 8 -26.10 12.81 2.41
CA TYR A 8 -25.76 13.91 3.33
C TYR A 8 -24.41 13.79 4.07
N HIS A 9 -23.54 12.86 3.64
CA HIS A 9 -22.18 12.68 4.19
C HIS A 9 -21.19 13.66 3.55
N LEU A 10 -21.47 14.97 3.69
CA LEU A 10 -20.70 16.06 3.07
C LEU A 10 -19.24 16.12 3.56
N HIS A 11 -18.98 15.71 4.80
CA HIS A 11 -17.63 15.67 5.38
C HIS A 11 -16.75 14.59 4.70
N GLU A 12 -17.33 13.44 4.37
CA GLU A 12 -16.61 12.35 3.68
C GLU A 12 -16.38 12.68 2.20
N VAL A 13 -17.24 13.49 1.58
CA VAL A 13 -17.01 14.02 0.24
C VAL A 13 -15.73 14.88 0.19
N GLN A 14 -15.49 15.73 1.20
CA GLN A 14 -14.27 16.54 1.24
C GLN A 14 -13.02 15.66 1.41
N GLN A 15 -13.08 14.67 2.30
CA GLN A 15 -11.97 13.72 2.48
C GLN A 15 -11.68 12.93 1.21
N LEU A 16 -12.69 12.45 0.49
CA LEU A 16 -12.52 11.75 -0.78
C LEU A 16 -12.03 12.65 -1.93
N THR A 17 -12.36 13.95 -1.89
CA THR A 17 -11.89 14.90 -2.90
C THR A 17 -10.41 15.26 -2.68
N ASP A 18 -9.99 15.33 -1.42
CA ASP A 18 -8.59 15.55 -1.01
C ASP A 18 -7.76 14.25 -1.02
N TRP A 19 -8.43 13.08 -1.06
CA TRP A 19 -7.78 11.79 -1.08
C TRP A 19 -7.02 11.57 -2.39
N THR A 20 -5.71 11.82 -2.33
CA THR A 20 -4.77 11.44 -3.37
C THR A 20 -4.57 9.93 -3.32
N ILE A 21 -4.74 9.25 -4.46
CA ILE A 21 -4.50 7.81 -4.57
C ILE A 21 -3.02 7.58 -4.26
N PRO A 22 -2.68 6.95 -3.13
CA PRO A 22 -1.28 6.73 -2.79
C PRO A 22 -0.71 5.73 -3.79
N ASN A 23 0.49 6.01 -4.30
CA ASN A 23 1.22 5.05 -5.12
C ASN A 23 1.83 3.98 -4.23
N PHE A 24 1.91 2.75 -4.75
CA PHE A 24 2.55 1.66 -4.02
C PHE A 24 4.02 2.03 -3.73
N PRO A 25 4.42 2.14 -2.46
CA PRO A 25 5.71 2.74 -2.10
C PRO A 25 6.88 1.77 -2.29
N ILE A 26 6.64 0.48 -2.55
CA ILE A 26 7.69 -0.50 -2.75
C ILE A 26 7.98 -0.71 -4.24
N SER A 27 9.20 -0.34 -4.64
CA SER A 27 9.72 -0.65 -5.96
C SER A 27 10.47 -1.97 -5.97
N ALA A 28 10.56 -2.59 -7.15
CA ALA A 28 11.25 -3.85 -7.29
C ALA A 28 12.76 -3.77 -6.94
N GLY A 29 13.37 -2.59 -7.08
CA GLY A 29 14.74 -2.36 -6.64
C GLY A 29 14.93 -2.56 -5.12
N MET A 30 13.91 -2.24 -4.32
CA MET A 30 14.02 -2.19 -2.85
C MET A 30 14.17 -3.58 -2.23
N LEU A 31 13.42 -4.56 -2.75
CA LEU A 31 13.55 -5.96 -2.34
C LEU A 31 14.91 -6.55 -2.76
N ALA A 32 15.46 -6.10 -3.89
CA ALA A 32 16.79 -6.53 -4.33
C ALA A 32 17.90 -5.99 -3.41
N LEU A 33 17.78 -4.74 -2.95
CA LEU A 33 18.70 -4.13 -1.97
C LEU A 33 18.70 -4.87 -0.63
N LYS A 34 17.57 -5.46 -0.23
CA LYS A 34 17.43 -6.27 0.98
C LYS A 34 17.95 -7.71 0.84
N GLY A 35 18.49 -8.08 -0.32
CA GLY A 35 19.07 -9.41 -0.55
C GLY A 35 18.06 -10.50 -0.91
N VAL A 36 16.81 -10.14 -1.27
CA VAL A 36 15.84 -11.11 -1.78
C VAL A 36 16.28 -11.55 -3.17
N LYS A 37 16.63 -12.84 -3.32
CA LYS A 37 17.04 -13.41 -4.61
C LYS A 37 15.91 -13.23 -5.63
N GLN A 38 16.22 -12.57 -6.74
CA GLN A 38 15.29 -12.36 -7.84
C GLN A 38 14.92 -13.73 -8.46
N GLY A 39 13.73 -14.20 -8.15
CA GLY A 39 13.20 -15.50 -8.56
C GLY A 39 11.68 -15.55 -8.37
N PRO A 40 11.01 -16.70 -8.52
CA PRO A 40 9.56 -16.80 -8.36
C PRO A 40 9.06 -16.30 -6.98
N ASN A 41 9.84 -16.53 -5.92
CA ASN A 41 9.56 -16.05 -4.56
C ASN A 41 9.48 -14.52 -4.47
N TYR A 42 10.19 -13.81 -5.35
CA TYR A 42 10.21 -12.36 -5.39
C TYR A 42 8.83 -11.76 -5.70
N LYS A 43 8.13 -12.33 -6.70
CA LYS A 43 6.77 -11.90 -7.06
C LYS A 43 5.76 -12.21 -5.95
N ILE A 44 5.95 -13.34 -5.27
CA ILE A 44 5.11 -13.76 -4.15
C ILE A 44 5.24 -12.73 -3.01
N ILE A 45 6.46 -12.40 -2.60
CA ILE A 45 6.72 -11.41 -1.55
C ILE A 45 6.15 -10.03 -1.93
N LEU A 46 6.30 -9.61 -3.18
CA LEU A 46 5.75 -8.33 -3.66
C LEU A 46 4.21 -8.31 -3.64
N ASN A 47 3.58 -9.47 -3.89
CA ASN A 47 2.14 -9.62 -3.78
C ASN A 47 1.67 -9.59 -2.33
N GLU A 48 2.35 -10.28 -1.42
CA GLU A 48 2.07 -10.24 0.03
C GLU A 48 2.21 -8.82 0.57
N LEU A 49 3.26 -8.08 0.19
CA LEU A 49 3.45 -6.68 0.55
C LEU A 49 2.31 -5.78 0.05
N ARG A 50 1.77 -6.07 -1.14
CA ARG A 50 0.59 -5.35 -1.66
C ARG A 50 -0.67 -5.66 -0.86
N GLN A 51 -0.83 -6.88 -0.34
CA GLN A 51 -1.96 -7.23 0.51
C GLN A 51 -1.83 -6.54 1.87
N ALA A 52 -0.67 -6.64 2.53
CA ALA A 52 -0.37 -5.93 3.78
C ALA A 52 -0.58 -4.41 3.64
N TRP A 53 -0.19 -3.82 2.51
CA TRP A 53 -0.42 -2.40 2.24
C TRP A 53 -1.90 -2.04 2.08
N LYS A 54 -2.71 -2.93 1.50
CA LYS A 54 -4.17 -2.76 1.44
C LYS A 54 -4.81 -2.85 2.83
N ASP A 55 -4.40 -3.82 3.64
CA ASP A 55 -4.84 -3.98 5.03
C ASP A 55 -4.49 -2.75 5.89
N SER A 56 -3.31 -2.16 5.65
CA SER A 56 -2.91 -0.91 6.31
C SER A 56 -3.58 0.35 5.74
N HIS A 57 -4.70 0.21 5.01
CA HIS A 57 -5.43 1.32 4.39
C HIS A 57 -4.55 2.22 3.49
N PHE A 58 -3.57 1.64 2.81
CA PHE A 58 -2.65 2.35 1.92
C PHE A 58 -1.80 3.44 2.60
N LYS A 59 -1.68 3.39 3.94
CA LYS A 59 -0.88 4.34 4.73
C LYS A 59 0.54 3.85 5.03
N ALA A 60 0.81 2.56 4.90
CA ALA A 60 2.10 2.01 5.25
C ALA A 60 3.19 2.49 4.28
N THR A 61 4.33 2.89 4.85
CA THR A 61 5.51 3.36 4.13
C THR A 61 6.38 2.17 3.70
N GLU A 62 7.26 2.36 2.71
CA GLU A 62 8.22 1.35 2.26
C GLU A 62 8.96 0.63 3.40
N ASN A 63 9.43 1.38 4.40
CA ASN A 63 10.18 0.82 5.53
C ASN A 63 9.30 -0.03 6.47
N GLU A 64 8.05 0.36 6.68
CA GLU A 64 7.09 -0.37 7.54
C GLU A 64 6.76 -1.72 6.92
N LEU A 65 6.36 -1.71 5.64
CA LEU A 65 6.03 -2.91 4.88
C LEU A 65 7.23 -3.85 4.76
N LEU A 66 8.44 -3.33 4.54
CA LEU A 66 9.66 -4.14 4.48
C LEU A 66 10.08 -4.71 5.84
N THR A 67 9.68 -4.09 6.96
CA THR A 67 9.95 -4.57 8.32
C THR A 67 8.97 -5.66 8.72
N GLU A 68 7.71 -5.58 8.28
CA GLU A 68 6.68 -6.57 8.57
C GLU A 68 6.96 -7.94 7.93
N ILE A 69 7.51 -7.98 6.72
CA ILE A 69 7.81 -9.24 6.00
C ILE A 69 9.17 -9.87 6.36
N LEU A 70 10.09 -9.11 6.96
CA LEU A 70 11.40 -9.58 7.38
C LEU A 70 11.43 -9.61 8.91
N PRO A 71 10.83 -10.64 9.54
CA PRO A 71 11.08 -10.88 10.95
C PRO A 71 12.58 -11.13 11.14
N LYS A 72 13.12 -10.46 12.15
CA LYS A 72 14.54 -10.38 12.51
C LYS A 72 15.12 -11.74 12.92
#